data_AF-A0A2V5PC81-F1
#
_entry.id   AF-A0A2V5PC81-F1
#
_cell.length_a   1.000
_cell.length_b   1.000
_cell.length_c   1.000
_cell.angle_alpha   90.00
_cell.angle_beta   90.00
_cell.angle_gamma   90.00
#
_symmetry.space_group_name_H-M   'P 1'
#
loop_
_entity.id
_entity.type
_entity.pdbx_description
1 polymer ?
#
loop_
_entity_poly.entity_id
_entity_poly.type
_entity_poly.pdbx_seq_one_letter_code
_entity_poly.pdbx_strand_id
1 'polypeptide(L)'
;MTEADLHEAIEQKERFAVAILAFVLQYDEEFGSGSKLTHYQEFQKTFVEKICNVTSTERIAIFVEIDGCGDLELRIGKQSYFFEFKLGDPNDVLKEKRKKENLNEEEIFLREGGYGYGIQQRCLTCGTAGNYIVLGSKRFDVKRNSPSLVCFSKTWSDIYDCDGKSDLAKDLFRSLGSLKIEPFTHMITKEYRVAKSATDAAKLHAVLEEVAKIFDFKGFKWEVEPDGSGIGINFSKKGLNGWCGYGYESTKPAICFYCKDTKGAKSIESRLRKKFPNSKSLRIDSGTVPEITQEDDSLTDQDWFDSVFESIFLRPQQT
;
A
#
# COMPACT_ATOMS: atom_id res chain seq x y z
N MET A 1 -2.57 12.35 26.18
CA MET A 1 -1.56 12.13 25.13
C MET A 1 -1.14 13.51 24.65
N THR A 2 0.12 13.85 24.84
CA THR A 2 0.69 15.12 24.43
C THR A 2 1.00 15.11 22.93
N GLU A 3 1.27 16.26 22.34
CA GLU A 3 1.70 16.39 20.94
C GLU A 3 3.06 15.69 20.71
N ALA A 4 3.94 15.72 21.71
CA ALA A 4 5.21 15.01 21.70
C ALA A 4 5.00 13.49 21.65
N ASP A 5 4.06 12.95 22.46
CA ASP A 5 3.73 11.52 22.45
C ASP A 5 3.18 11.07 21.09
N LEU A 6 2.40 11.93 20.43
CA LEU A 6 1.85 11.65 19.10
C LEU A 6 2.94 11.65 18.03
N HIS A 7 3.88 12.60 18.11
CA HIS A 7 5.00 12.70 17.19
C HIS A 7 5.93 11.48 17.31
N GLU A 8 6.31 11.12 18.53
CA GLU A 8 7.10 9.92 18.80
C GLU A 8 6.40 8.65 18.29
N ALA A 9 5.08 8.54 18.48
CA ALA A 9 4.32 7.41 17.96
C ALA A 9 4.32 7.34 16.42
N ILE A 10 4.37 8.46 15.71
CA ILE A 10 4.49 8.48 14.25
C ILE A 10 5.91 8.07 13.82
N GLU A 11 6.95 8.63 14.46
CA GLU A 11 8.33 8.27 14.16
C GLU A 11 8.59 6.77 14.39
N GLN A 12 8.05 6.19 15.47
CA GLN A 12 8.19 4.75 15.72
C GLN A 12 7.53 3.89 14.64
N LYS A 13 6.40 4.34 14.08
CA LYS A 13 5.77 3.65 12.95
C LYS A 13 6.60 3.79 11.68
N GLU A 14 7.20 4.95 11.44
CA GLU A 14 8.12 5.18 10.32
C GLU A 14 9.33 4.23 10.42
N ARG A 15 9.98 4.16 11.59
CA ARG A 15 11.10 3.24 11.85
C ARG A 15 10.70 1.77 11.67
N PHE A 16 9.52 1.37 12.13
CA PHE A 16 9.02 0.02 11.90
C PHE A 16 8.81 -0.27 10.41
N ALA A 17 8.19 0.66 9.66
CA ALA A 17 7.96 0.52 8.22
C ALA A 17 9.29 0.39 7.45
N VAL A 18 10.30 1.16 7.84
CA VAL A 18 11.65 1.11 7.28
C VAL A 18 12.30 -0.24 7.57
N ALA A 19 12.29 -0.68 8.83
CA ALA A 19 12.93 -1.92 9.25
C ALA A 19 12.34 -3.15 8.53
N ILE A 20 11.00 -3.21 8.41
CA ILE A 20 10.37 -4.34 7.74
C ILE A 20 10.58 -4.33 6.22
N LEU A 21 10.58 -3.15 5.58
CA LEU A 21 10.93 -3.06 4.16
C LEU A 21 12.38 -3.50 3.93
N ALA A 22 13.32 -3.00 4.76
CA ALA A 22 14.72 -3.37 4.66
C ALA A 22 14.92 -4.88 4.86
N PHE A 23 14.21 -5.48 5.82
CA PHE A 23 14.21 -6.93 6.04
C PHE A 23 13.75 -7.68 4.78
N VAL A 24 12.60 -7.32 4.20
CA VAL A 24 12.11 -7.98 2.98
C VAL A 24 13.07 -7.77 1.82
N LEU A 25 13.58 -6.56 1.59
CA LEU A 25 14.58 -6.30 0.56
C LEU A 25 15.85 -7.13 0.77
N GLN A 26 16.25 -7.42 2.02
CA GLN A 26 17.45 -8.20 2.33
C GLN A 26 17.25 -9.71 2.17
N TYR A 27 16.05 -10.21 2.44
CA TYR A 27 15.77 -11.64 2.65
C TYR A 27 14.69 -12.24 1.75
N ASP A 28 14.24 -11.55 0.70
CA ASP A 28 13.34 -12.08 -0.35
C ASP A 28 13.91 -13.31 -1.13
N GLU A 29 14.88 -14.04 -0.56
CA GLU A 29 15.62 -15.14 -1.19
C GLU A 29 15.31 -16.57 -0.69
N GLU A 30 14.58 -16.78 0.40
CA GLU A 30 14.45 -18.15 0.96
C GLU A 30 13.02 -18.64 1.02
N PHE A 31 12.61 -19.48 0.06
CA PHE A 31 11.81 -20.71 0.25
C PHE A 31 11.59 -21.45 -1.08
N GLY A 32 12.67 -21.75 -1.81
CA GLY A 32 12.66 -22.71 -2.91
C GLY A 32 13.16 -24.07 -2.43
N SER A 33 12.28 -24.92 -1.88
CA SER A 33 12.65 -26.27 -1.48
C SER A 33 13.05 -27.10 -2.71
N GLY A 34 14.33 -27.42 -2.83
CA GLY A 34 14.83 -28.51 -3.68
C GLY A 34 15.49 -28.07 -4.99
N SER A 35 16.82 -28.03 -4.99
CA SER A 35 17.66 -28.38 -6.13
C SER A 35 17.26 -27.78 -7.50
N LYS A 36 17.25 -26.45 -7.59
CA LYS A 36 17.66 -25.67 -8.78
C LYS A 36 17.59 -24.19 -8.40
N LEU A 37 18.77 -23.55 -8.32
CA LEU A 37 18.92 -22.10 -8.19
C LEU A 37 18.36 -21.42 -9.44
N THR A 38 17.06 -21.23 -9.47
CA THR A 38 16.38 -20.41 -10.46
C THR A 38 15.23 -19.74 -9.72
N HIS A 39 15.27 -18.41 -9.64
CA HIS A 39 14.12 -17.51 -9.43
C HIS A 39 13.67 -17.27 -7.96
N TYR A 40 13.55 -16.05 -7.39
CA TYR A 40 13.66 -14.67 -7.88
C TYR A 40 13.79 -13.70 -6.66
N GLN A 41 14.70 -12.73 -6.69
CA GLN A 41 14.59 -11.45 -5.95
C GLN A 41 13.52 -10.56 -6.61
N GLU A 42 12.32 -11.07 -6.83
CA GLU A 42 11.32 -10.45 -7.72
C GLU A 42 10.84 -9.13 -7.14
N PHE A 43 10.60 -9.08 -5.82
CA PHE A 43 10.20 -7.85 -5.16
C PHE A 43 11.36 -6.86 -5.07
N GLN A 44 12.53 -7.29 -4.61
CA GLN A 44 13.71 -6.41 -4.50
C GLN A 44 14.09 -5.79 -5.85
N LYS A 45 14.08 -6.59 -6.93
CA LYS A 45 14.36 -6.12 -8.29
C LYS A 45 13.30 -5.11 -8.74
N THR A 46 12.03 -5.45 -8.61
CA THR A 46 10.93 -4.58 -9.03
C THR A 46 10.90 -3.28 -8.23
N PHE A 47 11.20 -3.37 -6.93
CA PHE A 47 11.38 -2.22 -6.06
C PHE A 47 12.48 -1.30 -6.58
N VAL A 48 13.68 -1.82 -6.84
CA VAL A 48 14.79 -1.01 -7.35
C VAL A 48 14.47 -0.40 -8.73
N GLU A 49 13.85 -1.17 -9.62
CA GLU A 49 13.46 -0.67 -10.95
C GLU A 49 12.42 0.45 -10.86
N LYS A 50 11.37 0.29 -10.04
CA LYS A 50 10.28 1.26 -9.95
C LYS A 50 10.57 2.43 -9.03
N ILE A 51 11.25 2.21 -7.93
CA ILE A 51 11.48 3.20 -6.88
C ILE A 51 12.79 3.94 -7.13
N CYS A 52 13.88 3.23 -7.41
CA CYS A 52 15.19 3.83 -7.67
C CYS A 52 15.38 4.22 -9.15
N ASN A 53 14.45 3.86 -10.03
CA ASN A 53 14.51 4.08 -11.48
C ASN A 53 15.80 3.52 -12.11
N VAL A 54 16.30 2.38 -11.62
CA VAL A 54 17.52 1.74 -12.12
C VAL A 54 17.29 0.26 -12.34
N THR A 55 17.80 -0.27 -13.45
CA THR A 55 17.90 -1.70 -13.68
C THR A 55 19.33 -2.12 -13.40
N SER A 56 19.51 -2.97 -12.39
CA SER A 56 20.84 -3.45 -12.00
C SER A 56 20.80 -4.95 -11.68
N THR A 57 21.88 -5.65 -12.02
CA THR A 57 22.14 -7.02 -11.57
C THR A 57 23.16 -7.05 -10.42
N GLU A 58 23.63 -5.89 -9.98
CA GLU A 58 24.58 -5.79 -8.89
C GLU A 58 23.93 -6.10 -7.54
N ARG A 59 24.71 -6.69 -6.63
CA ARG A 59 24.25 -6.94 -5.27
C ARG A 59 23.96 -5.61 -4.58
N ILE A 60 22.78 -5.52 -3.98
CA ILE A 60 22.34 -4.34 -3.23
C ILE A 60 22.84 -4.47 -1.80
N ALA A 61 23.53 -3.44 -1.31
CA ALA A 61 23.83 -3.30 0.11
C ALA A 61 22.75 -2.43 0.76
N ILE A 62 22.21 -2.90 1.89
CA ILE A 62 21.07 -2.31 2.58
C ILE A 62 21.56 -1.84 3.95
N PHE A 63 21.30 -0.58 4.29
CA PHE A 63 21.66 0.00 5.58
C PHE A 63 20.46 0.76 6.15
N VAL A 64 20.15 0.54 7.43
CA VAL A 64 19.00 1.12 8.11
C VAL A 64 19.48 2.13 9.14
N GLU A 65 18.76 3.25 9.26
CA GLU A 65 18.98 4.31 10.26
C GLU A 65 20.43 4.77 10.34
N ILE A 66 20.97 5.22 9.20
CA ILE A 66 22.31 5.82 9.20
C ILE A 66 22.18 7.25 9.70
N ASP A 67 22.83 7.52 10.83
CA ASP A 67 22.88 8.85 11.43
C ASP A 67 23.17 9.94 10.40
N GLY A 68 22.27 10.91 10.33
CA GLY A 68 22.37 12.07 9.44
C GLY A 68 22.19 11.79 7.95
N CYS A 69 21.86 10.56 7.53
CA CYS A 69 21.77 10.21 6.11
C CYS A 69 20.36 9.80 5.63
N GLY A 70 19.40 9.64 6.54
CA GLY A 70 18.04 9.19 6.25
C GLY A 70 17.74 7.83 6.87
N ASP A 71 16.54 7.31 6.61
CA ASP A 71 16.01 6.13 7.29
C ASP A 71 16.52 4.83 6.67
N LEU A 72 16.77 4.82 5.37
CA LEU A 72 17.27 3.66 4.61
C LEU A 72 18.26 4.12 3.54
N GLU A 73 19.38 3.41 3.39
CA GLU A 73 20.27 3.51 2.23
C GLU A 73 20.26 2.18 1.47
N LEU A 74 20.00 2.26 0.16
CA LEU A 74 20.31 1.19 -0.79
C LEU A 74 21.52 1.60 -1.62
N ARG A 75 22.58 0.80 -1.57
CA ARG A 75 23.78 1.02 -2.39
C ARG A 75 23.88 -0.01 -3.49
N ILE A 76 23.98 0.48 -4.71
CA ILE A 76 23.95 -0.29 -5.96
C ILE A 76 25.11 0.21 -6.83
N GLY A 77 26.23 -0.51 -6.81
CA GLY A 77 27.45 -0.10 -7.48
C GLY A 77 27.94 1.26 -7.00
N LYS A 78 28.04 2.22 -7.92
CA LYS A 78 28.46 3.60 -7.65
C LYS A 78 27.30 4.55 -7.33
N GLN A 79 26.10 4.04 -7.11
CA GLN A 79 24.92 4.82 -6.77
C GLN A 79 24.47 4.47 -5.35
N SER A 80 24.10 5.48 -4.58
CA SER A 80 23.48 5.34 -3.27
C SER A 80 22.13 6.04 -3.28
N TYR A 81 21.11 5.35 -2.79
CA TYR A 81 19.73 5.81 -2.72
C TYR A 81 19.33 5.92 -1.25
N PHE A 82 19.14 7.13 -0.78
CA PHE A 82 18.78 7.46 0.59
C PHE A 82 17.30 7.78 0.66
N PHE A 83 16.60 7.14 1.59
CA PHE A 83 15.17 7.28 1.73
C PHE A 83 14.83 8.02 3.01
N GLU A 84 13.86 8.92 2.91
CA GLU A 84 13.15 9.48 4.04
C GLU A 84 11.68 9.02 3.97
N PHE A 85 11.22 8.34 5.01
CA PHE A 85 9.89 7.80 5.13
C PHE A 85 8.98 8.81 5.81
N LYS A 86 7.77 8.94 5.27
CA LYS A 86 6.72 9.81 5.82
C LYS A 86 5.37 9.09 5.82
N LEU A 87 4.87 8.80 7.02
CA LEU A 87 3.53 8.21 7.20
C LEU A 87 2.44 9.27 7.37
N GLY A 88 2.78 10.45 7.91
CA GLY A 88 1.88 11.61 7.99
C GLY A 88 1.96 12.53 6.78
N ASP A 89 1.21 13.65 6.78
CA ASP A 89 1.43 14.73 5.81
C ASP A 89 2.81 15.35 6.10
N PRO A 90 3.78 15.25 5.16
CA PRO A 90 5.12 15.81 5.36
C PRO A 90 5.11 17.31 5.68
N ASN A 91 4.03 18.01 5.32
CA ASN A 91 3.89 19.44 5.56
C ASN A 91 3.70 19.81 7.02
N ASP A 92 3.15 18.94 7.86
CA ASP A 92 2.77 19.32 9.23
C ASP A 92 3.98 19.35 10.17
N VAL A 93 4.89 18.38 10.08
CA VAL A 93 6.14 18.36 10.89
C VAL A 93 7.12 19.45 10.42
N LEU A 94 7.23 19.68 9.11
CA LEU A 94 8.12 20.70 8.57
C LEU A 94 7.58 22.12 8.80
N LYS A 95 6.25 22.33 8.86
CA LYS A 95 5.64 23.66 9.12
C LYS A 95 6.03 24.22 10.50
N GLU A 96 6.17 23.36 11.49
CA GLU A 96 6.50 23.80 12.85
C GLU A 96 7.97 24.19 13.02
N LYS A 97 8.90 23.39 12.46
CA LYS A 97 10.33 23.76 12.41
C LYS A 97 10.58 25.03 11.58
N ARG A 98 9.87 25.19 10.46
CA ARG A 98 9.88 26.40 9.61
C ARG A 98 9.61 27.70 10.39
N LYS A 99 8.65 27.68 11.32
CA LYS A 99 8.27 28.86 12.12
C LYS A 99 9.31 29.27 13.16
N LYS A 100 10.12 28.32 13.66
CA LYS A 100 11.05 28.59 14.77
C LYS A 100 12.39 29.14 14.31
N GLU A 101 12.89 28.75 13.14
CA GLU A 101 14.26 29.04 12.72
C GLU A 101 14.38 30.12 11.62
N ASN A 102 13.27 30.53 11.00
CA ASN A 102 13.25 31.54 9.92
C ASN A 102 14.18 31.21 8.72
N LEU A 103 14.54 29.93 8.56
CA LEU A 103 15.34 29.36 7.48
C LEU A 103 14.44 28.61 6.50
N ASN A 104 14.84 28.55 5.24
CA ASN A 104 14.13 27.74 4.25
C ASN A 104 14.53 26.24 4.37
N GLU A 105 13.71 25.34 3.81
CA GLU A 105 13.92 23.88 3.96
C GLU A 105 15.23 23.39 3.32
N GLU A 106 15.69 24.06 2.28
CA GLU A 106 16.94 23.73 1.60
C GLU A 106 18.15 24.06 2.48
N GLU A 107 18.14 25.20 3.17
CA GLU A 107 19.17 25.58 4.13
C GLU A 107 19.25 24.60 5.31
N ILE A 108 18.10 24.18 5.85
CA ILE A 108 18.06 23.18 6.92
C ILE A 108 18.57 21.82 6.44
N PHE A 109 18.29 21.45 5.20
CA PHE A 109 18.72 20.18 4.62
C PHE A 109 20.23 20.13 4.37
N LEU A 110 20.83 21.22 3.86
CA LEU A 110 22.22 21.25 3.42
C LEU A 110 23.21 21.75 4.48
N ARG A 111 22.74 22.34 5.60
CA ARG A 111 23.64 22.75 6.69
C ARG A 111 24.25 21.56 7.42
N GLU A 112 25.34 21.82 8.14
CA GLU A 112 25.95 20.82 9.03
C GLU A 112 24.91 20.27 10.03
N GLY A 113 24.84 18.94 10.12
CA GLY A 113 23.81 18.22 10.90
C GLY A 113 22.47 18.02 10.18
N GLY A 114 22.26 18.61 9.00
CA GLY A 114 21.12 18.33 8.13
C GLY A 114 21.30 17.04 7.31
N TYR A 115 20.18 16.43 6.89
CA TYR A 115 20.22 15.17 6.13
C TYR A 115 21.02 15.27 4.83
N GLY A 116 20.88 16.36 4.08
CA GLY A 116 21.57 16.55 2.81
C GLY A 116 23.08 16.65 2.98
N TYR A 117 23.51 17.33 4.03
CA TYR A 117 24.92 17.38 4.41
C TYR A 117 25.47 15.98 4.74
N GLY A 118 24.78 15.22 5.60
CA GLY A 118 25.24 13.88 5.98
C GLY A 118 25.29 12.92 4.79
N ILE A 119 24.27 12.96 3.92
CA ILE A 119 24.25 12.18 2.67
C ILE A 119 25.45 12.54 1.78
N GLN A 120 25.76 13.82 1.61
CA GLN A 120 26.92 14.26 0.82
C GLN A 120 28.23 13.73 1.39
N GLN A 121 28.45 13.84 2.71
CA GLN A 121 29.66 13.30 3.34
C GLN A 121 29.77 11.79 3.19
N ARG A 122 28.66 11.08 3.33
CA ARG A 122 28.61 9.63 3.14
C ARG A 122 28.91 9.23 1.70
N CYS A 123 28.34 9.92 0.73
CA CYS A 123 28.61 9.71 -0.69
C CYS A 123 30.07 9.97 -1.06
N LEU A 124 30.67 11.05 -0.54
CA LEU A 124 32.10 11.35 -0.71
C LEU A 124 32.98 10.24 -0.13
N THR A 125 32.66 9.79 1.09
CA THR A 125 33.41 8.73 1.79
C THR A 125 33.32 7.39 1.05
N CYS A 126 32.14 7.05 0.53
CA CYS A 126 31.89 5.79 -0.16
C CYS A 126 32.21 5.84 -1.67
N GLY A 127 32.52 7.02 -2.22
CA GLY A 127 32.78 7.19 -3.66
C GLY A 127 31.55 6.94 -4.54
N THR A 128 30.35 7.29 -4.06
CA THR A 128 29.07 7.06 -4.75
C THR A 128 28.38 8.37 -5.13
N ALA A 129 27.57 8.35 -6.18
CA ALA A 129 26.61 9.42 -6.47
C ALA A 129 25.35 9.24 -5.62
N GLY A 130 24.84 10.34 -5.05
CA GLY A 130 23.74 10.33 -4.10
C GLY A 130 22.39 10.66 -4.73
N ASN A 131 21.39 9.86 -4.39
CA ASN A 131 19.99 10.07 -4.73
C ASN A 131 19.19 10.14 -3.44
N TYR A 132 18.34 11.14 -3.27
CA TYR A 132 17.49 11.32 -2.10
C TYR A 132 16.02 11.16 -2.49
N ILE A 133 15.35 10.23 -1.83
CA ILE A 133 13.99 9.80 -2.14
C ILE A 133 13.11 10.06 -0.91
N VAL A 134 12.13 10.93 -1.02
CA VAL A 134 11.09 11.04 0.01
C VAL A 134 9.94 10.12 -0.36
N LEU A 135 9.65 9.15 0.50
CA LEU A 135 8.53 8.22 0.35
C LEU A 135 7.37 8.68 1.23
N GLY A 136 6.23 9.02 0.63
CA GLY A 136 5.08 9.55 1.36
C GLY A 136 3.72 9.16 0.77
N SER A 137 2.66 9.80 1.25
CA SER A 137 1.29 9.58 0.76
C SER A 137 1.03 10.21 -0.62
N LYS A 138 1.78 11.25 -0.98
CA LYS A 138 1.60 12.02 -2.23
C LYS A 138 2.94 12.41 -2.82
N ARG A 139 2.98 12.49 -4.16
CA ARG A 139 4.13 13.07 -4.87
C ARG A 139 4.15 14.58 -4.68
N PHE A 140 5.34 15.12 -4.50
CA PHE A 140 5.61 16.55 -4.46
C PHE A 140 6.97 16.84 -5.07
N ASP A 141 7.16 18.09 -5.50
CA ASP A 141 8.43 18.51 -6.06
C ASP A 141 9.44 18.71 -4.92
N VAL A 142 10.42 17.82 -4.81
CA VAL A 142 11.51 17.93 -3.84
C VAL A 142 12.51 18.95 -4.38
N LYS A 143 12.12 20.23 -4.38
CA LYS A 143 12.98 21.33 -4.83
C LYS A 143 14.09 21.56 -3.83
N ARG A 144 15.18 20.81 -3.97
CA ARG A 144 16.44 20.99 -3.24
C ARG A 144 17.53 21.12 -4.29
N ASN A 145 18.05 22.32 -4.51
CA ASN A 145 19.10 22.58 -5.50
C ASN A 145 20.46 22.15 -4.93
N SER A 146 20.63 20.84 -4.75
CA SER A 146 21.93 20.26 -4.43
C SER A 146 22.66 19.89 -5.71
N PRO A 147 23.85 20.46 -6.00
CA PRO A 147 24.61 20.12 -7.19
C PRO A 147 25.12 18.67 -7.20
N SER A 148 25.09 17.98 -6.06
CA SER A 148 25.63 16.63 -5.87
C SER A 148 24.59 15.58 -5.50
N LEU A 149 23.31 15.95 -5.31
CA LEU A 149 22.23 15.03 -4.97
C LEU A 149 21.05 15.18 -5.91
N VAL A 150 20.59 14.06 -6.48
CA VAL A 150 19.33 14.02 -7.22
C VAL A 150 18.20 13.77 -6.23
N CYS A 151 17.26 14.71 -6.11
CA CYS A 151 16.16 14.62 -5.16
C CYS A 151 14.82 14.38 -5.87
N PHE A 152 14.02 13.41 -5.41
CA PHE A 152 12.67 13.19 -5.92
C PHE A 152 11.76 12.54 -4.87
N SER A 153 10.46 12.55 -5.11
CA SER A 153 9.47 11.89 -4.25
C SER A 153 8.87 10.65 -4.91
N LYS A 154 8.51 9.69 -4.06
CA LYS A 154 7.77 8.46 -4.39
C LYS A 154 6.62 8.31 -3.41
N THR A 155 5.65 7.47 -3.76
CA THR A 155 4.50 7.20 -2.92
C THR A 155 4.49 5.79 -2.37
N TRP A 156 3.75 5.59 -1.29
CA TRP A 156 3.42 4.26 -0.79
C TRP A 156 2.74 3.38 -1.86
N SER A 157 1.98 3.98 -2.80
CA SER A 157 1.39 3.27 -3.93
C SER A 157 2.46 2.76 -4.91
N ASP A 158 3.55 3.51 -5.12
CA ASP A 158 4.67 3.05 -5.96
C ASP A 158 5.28 1.74 -5.41
N ILE A 159 5.29 1.56 -4.08
CA ILE A 159 5.74 0.31 -3.43
C ILE A 159 4.71 -0.80 -3.58
N TYR A 160 3.43 -0.50 -3.36
CA TYR A 160 2.36 -1.47 -3.54
C TYR A 160 2.34 -2.04 -4.97
N ASP A 161 2.60 -1.19 -5.97
CA ASP A 161 2.69 -1.58 -7.37
C ASP A 161 3.89 -2.48 -7.69
N CYS A 162 4.83 -2.70 -6.77
CA CYS A 162 5.96 -3.60 -6.98
C CYS A 162 5.57 -5.09 -7.03
N ASP A 163 4.28 -5.42 -6.90
CA ASP A 163 3.70 -6.76 -7.07
C ASP A 163 4.40 -7.83 -6.20
N GLY A 164 4.14 -7.74 -4.90
CA GLY A 164 4.72 -8.60 -3.87
C GLY A 164 4.19 -10.04 -3.90
N LYS A 165 4.64 -10.85 -4.86
CA LYS A 165 4.21 -12.26 -5.00
C LYS A 165 4.80 -13.18 -3.94
N SER A 166 5.98 -12.86 -3.42
CA SER A 166 6.62 -13.64 -2.37
C SER A 166 5.85 -13.53 -1.05
N ASP A 167 5.92 -14.57 -0.22
CA ASP A 167 5.24 -14.56 1.07
C ASP A 167 5.79 -13.47 2.00
N LEU A 168 7.10 -13.18 1.91
CA LEU A 168 7.72 -12.05 2.60
C LEU A 168 7.16 -10.70 2.13
N ALA A 169 7.01 -10.48 0.83
CA ALA A 169 6.42 -9.25 0.31
C ALA A 169 4.95 -9.11 0.72
N LYS A 170 4.19 -10.21 0.77
CA LYS A 170 2.83 -10.21 1.32
C LYS A 170 2.81 -9.84 2.80
N ASP A 171 3.72 -10.37 3.59
CA ASP A 171 3.81 -10.07 5.03
C ASP A 171 4.26 -8.62 5.28
N LEU A 172 5.14 -8.08 4.45
CA LEU A 172 5.45 -6.64 4.39
C LEU A 172 4.17 -5.84 4.17
N PHE A 173 3.41 -6.14 3.11
CA PHE A 173 2.20 -5.38 2.78
C PHE A 173 1.15 -5.44 3.90
N ARG A 174 0.95 -6.60 4.54
CA ARG A 174 0.04 -6.71 5.71
C ARG A 174 0.51 -5.89 6.90
N SER A 175 1.82 -5.86 7.14
CA SER A 175 2.41 -5.09 8.24
C SER A 175 2.29 -3.59 7.99
N LEU A 176 2.55 -3.12 6.77
CA LEU A 176 2.29 -1.74 6.35
C LEU A 176 0.79 -1.40 6.45
N GLY A 177 -0.09 -2.34 6.12
CA GLY A 177 -1.52 -2.21 6.37
C GLY A 177 -1.85 -2.01 7.84
N SER A 178 -1.25 -2.81 8.73
CA SER A 178 -1.42 -2.72 10.19
C SER A 178 -0.98 -1.37 10.76
N LEU A 179 -0.05 -0.68 10.10
CA LEU A 179 0.34 0.69 10.41
C LEU A 179 -0.65 1.76 9.91
N LYS A 180 -1.71 1.35 9.21
CA LYS A 180 -2.73 2.19 8.54
C LYS A 180 -2.20 3.03 7.37
N ILE A 181 -1.27 2.46 6.59
CA ILE A 181 -0.74 3.11 5.38
C ILE A 181 -1.72 2.89 4.23
N GLU A 182 -2.27 3.97 3.68
CA GLU A 182 -3.47 4.00 2.82
C GLU A 182 -3.48 3.00 1.63
N PRO A 183 -2.36 2.70 0.93
CA PRO A 183 -2.36 1.68 -0.13
C PRO A 183 -2.35 0.22 0.36
N PHE A 184 -2.18 -0.02 1.66
CA PHE A 184 -1.99 -1.35 2.25
C PHE A 184 -3.04 -1.70 3.32
N THR A 185 -3.85 -0.73 3.76
CA THR A 185 -4.88 -0.86 4.80
C THR A 185 -5.86 -2.00 4.52
N HIS A 186 -6.21 -2.22 3.25
CA HIS A 186 -7.09 -3.30 2.84
C HIS A 186 -6.44 -4.68 3.01
N MET A 187 -5.12 -4.80 3.04
CA MET A 187 -4.40 -6.08 3.18
C MET A 187 -4.61 -6.79 4.53
N ILE A 188 -5.26 -6.15 5.51
CA ILE A 188 -5.53 -6.68 6.86
C ILE A 188 -6.78 -7.60 6.87
N THR A 189 -7.40 -7.90 5.73
CA THR A 189 -8.74 -8.54 5.68
C THR A 189 -8.87 -9.99 6.13
N LYS A 190 -7.75 -10.66 6.42
CA LYS A 190 -7.70 -12.12 6.63
C LYS A 190 -8.43 -12.69 7.85
N GLU A 191 -9.12 -11.89 8.66
CA GLU A 191 -9.79 -12.40 9.87
C GLU A 191 -11.20 -11.82 10.09
N TYR A 192 -11.91 -11.38 9.06
CA TYR A 192 -13.22 -10.74 9.26
C TYR A 192 -14.39 -11.68 9.31
N ARG A 193 -14.51 -12.54 10.33
CA ARG A 193 -15.81 -13.20 10.60
C ARG A 193 -16.90 -12.11 10.65
N VAL A 194 -18.03 -12.31 9.94
CA VAL A 194 -19.24 -11.45 9.95
C VAL A 194 -19.35 -10.74 11.29
N ALA A 195 -19.39 -9.41 11.30
CA ALA A 195 -19.20 -8.62 12.52
C ALA A 195 -20.05 -9.13 13.68
N LYS A 196 -19.45 -9.96 14.54
CA LYS A 196 -20.09 -10.44 15.79
C LYS A 196 -19.92 -9.42 16.91
N SER A 197 -19.13 -8.37 16.66
CA SER A 197 -18.77 -7.30 17.58
C SER A 197 -18.68 -5.96 16.87
N ALA A 198 -18.83 -4.87 17.61
CA ALA A 198 -18.66 -3.50 17.10
C ALA A 198 -17.24 -3.24 16.57
N THR A 199 -16.23 -3.94 17.10
CA THR A 199 -14.83 -3.84 16.65
C THR A 199 -14.66 -4.40 15.24
N ASP A 200 -15.31 -5.52 14.92
CA ASP A 200 -15.24 -6.14 13.60
C ASP A 200 -15.98 -5.29 12.54
N ALA A 201 -17.12 -4.69 12.92
CA ALA A 201 -17.85 -3.75 12.08
C ALA A 201 -17.02 -2.49 11.74
N ALA A 202 -16.28 -1.94 12.71
CA ALA A 202 -15.41 -0.78 12.50
C ALA A 202 -14.21 -1.10 11.58
N LYS A 203 -13.64 -2.31 11.68
CA LYS A 203 -12.57 -2.74 10.77
C LYS A 203 -13.07 -2.96 9.35
N LEU A 204 -14.24 -3.60 9.21
CA LEU A 204 -14.87 -3.79 7.89
C LEU A 204 -15.25 -2.44 7.26
N HIS A 205 -15.73 -1.48 8.05
CA HIS A 205 -15.94 -0.11 7.59
C HIS A 205 -14.65 0.51 7.01
N ALA A 206 -13.53 0.42 7.73
CA ALA A 206 -12.26 0.97 7.27
C ALA A 206 -11.81 0.35 5.94
N VAL A 207 -11.96 -0.97 5.77
CA VAL A 207 -11.62 -1.63 4.50
C VAL A 207 -12.52 -1.16 3.36
N LEU A 208 -13.83 -1.12 3.58
CA LEU A 208 -14.79 -0.70 2.55
C LEU A 208 -14.62 0.78 2.17
N GLU A 209 -14.24 1.64 3.12
CA GLU A 209 -13.89 3.04 2.87
C GLU A 209 -12.63 3.17 1.99
N GLU A 210 -11.59 2.38 2.27
CA GLU A 210 -10.36 2.37 1.48
C GLU A 210 -10.57 1.81 0.08
N VAL A 211 -11.37 0.75 -0.06
CA VAL A 211 -11.83 0.24 -1.37
C VAL A 211 -12.59 1.33 -2.13
N ALA A 212 -13.50 2.06 -1.47
CA ALA A 212 -14.22 3.15 -2.10
C ALA A 212 -13.27 4.26 -2.62
N LYS A 213 -12.20 4.58 -1.88
CA LYS A 213 -11.17 5.53 -2.32
C LYS A 213 -10.37 5.00 -3.51
N ILE A 214 -9.83 3.78 -3.42
CA ILE A 214 -9.01 3.16 -4.49
C ILE A 214 -9.78 3.10 -5.81
N PHE A 215 -11.08 2.79 -5.74
CA PHE A 215 -11.92 2.67 -6.93
C PHE A 215 -12.70 3.94 -7.30
N ASP A 216 -12.48 5.07 -6.61
CA ASP A 216 -13.14 6.37 -6.84
C ASP A 216 -14.68 6.28 -6.84
N PHE A 217 -15.24 5.66 -5.80
CA PHE A 217 -16.68 5.60 -5.61
C PHE A 217 -17.21 6.92 -5.05
N LYS A 218 -18.02 7.63 -5.84
CA LYS A 218 -18.67 8.87 -5.40
C LYS A 218 -19.88 8.58 -4.52
N GLY A 219 -20.03 9.36 -3.44
CA GLY A 219 -21.20 9.28 -2.56
C GLY A 219 -21.14 8.11 -1.57
N PHE A 220 -19.97 7.89 -0.95
CA PHE A 220 -19.80 6.95 0.15
C PHE A 220 -20.88 7.19 1.22
N LYS A 221 -21.76 6.21 1.37
CA LYS A 221 -22.75 6.18 2.44
C LYS A 221 -22.81 4.76 2.97
N TRP A 222 -22.41 4.64 4.23
CA TRP A 222 -22.44 3.41 5.00
C TRP A 222 -23.88 3.04 5.31
N GLU A 223 -24.27 1.81 4.98
CA GLU A 223 -25.58 1.29 5.30
C GLU A 223 -25.41 -0.12 5.86
N VAL A 224 -26.02 -0.35 7.02
CA VAL A 224 -26.18 -1.67 7.63
C VAL A 224 -27.47 -2.25 7.09
N GLU A 225 -27.46 -3.54 6.74
CA GLU A 225 -28.71 -4.21 6.38
C GLU A 225 -29.73 -4.09 7.52
N PRO A 226 -31.05 -3.99 7.23
CA PRO A 226 -32.07 -3.78 8.26
C PRO A 226 -32.10 -4.85 9.37
N ASP A 227 -31.64 -6.05 9.07
CA ASP A 227 -31.50 -7.19 9.98
C ASP A 227 -30.11 -7.32 10.63
N GLY A 228 -29.18 -6.43 10.26
CA GLY A 228 -27.82 -6.41 10.79
C GLY A 228 -26.89 -7.49 10.23
N SER A 229 -27.29 -8.23 9.18
CA SER A 229 -26.46 -9.34 8.66
C SER A 229 -25.26 -8.90 7.82
N GLY A 230 -25.28 -7.68 7.28
CA GLY A 230 -24.28 -7.22 6.34
C GLY A 230 -23.92 -5.75 6.50
N ILE A 231 -22.69 -5.43 6.08
CA ILE A 231 -22.17 -4.06 5.96
C ILE A 231 -21.68 -3.87 4.52
N GLY A 232 -21.97 -2.71 3.93
CA GLY A 232 -21.56 -2.43 2.57
C GLY A 232 -21.51 -0.96 2.20
N ILE A 233 -21.14 -0.73 0.94
CA ILE A 233 -20.90 0.59 0.36
C ILE A 233 -21.73 0.81 -0.89
N ASN A 234 -22.32 1.99 -0.99
CA ASN A 234 -22.90 2.45 -2.24
C ASN A 234 -21.80 2.68 -3.29
N PHE A 235 -21.99 2.18 -4.52
CA PHE A 235 -21.12 2.43 -5.66
C PHE A 235 -21.91 3.11 -6.79
N SER A 236 -21.26 4.08 -7.44
CA SER A 236 -21.74 4.70 -8.69
C SER A 236 -20.56 4.89 -9.64
N LYS A 237 -20.49 4.06 -10.68
CA LYS A 237 -19.38 4.09 -11.64
C LYS A 237 -19.83 3.66 -13.05
N LYS A 238 -19.65 4.54 -14.04
CA LYS A 238 -19.92 4.28 -15.47
C LYS A 238 -21.28 3.60 -15.75
N GLY A 239 -22.35 4.07 -15.10
CA GLY A 239 -23.71 3.55 -15.28
C GLY A 239 -24.05 2.31 -14.43
N LEU A 240 -23.10 1.75 -13.68
CA LEU A 240 -23.38 0.80 -12.61
C LEU A 240 -23.67 1.58 -11.32
N ASN A 241 -24.84 1.35 -10.75
CA ASN A 241 -25.26 1.94 -9.49
C ASN A 241 -25.82 0.85 -8.58
N GLY A 242 -25.42 0.86 -7.32
CA GLY A 242 -25.85 -0.15 -6.38
C GLY A 242 -25.14 -0.05 -5.04
N TRP A 243 -25.27 -1.10 -4.24
CA TRP A 243 -24.59 -1.28 -2.97
C TRP A 243 -23.77 -2.58 -3.03
N CYS A 244 -22.57 -2.58 -2.48
CA CYS A 244 -21.68 -3.73 -2.41
C CYS A 244 -21.46 -4.09 -0.95
N GLY A 245 -21.87 -5.29 -0.57
CA GLY A 245 -21.71 -5.83 0.78
C GLY A 245 -20.64 -6.88 0.85
N TYR A 246 -19.96 -6.93 1.98
CA TYR A 246 -19.06 -8.02 2.32
C TYR A 246 -19.61 -8.75 3.55
N GLY A 247 -19.63 -10.08 3.45
CA GLY A 247 -20.15 -10.97 4.48
C GLY A 247 -19.53 -12.35 4.38
N TYR A 248 -20.13 -13.33 5.06
CA TYR A 248 -19.75 -14.73 4.94
C TYR A 248 -20.99 -15.56 4.66
N GLU A 249 -20.87 -16.47 3.71
CA GLU A 249 -21.80 -17.58 3.58
C GLU A 249 -21.23 -18.75 4.40
N SER A 250 -21.87 -19.06 5.53
CA SER A 250 -21.39 -20.01 6.53
C SER A 250 -20.02 -19.65 7.11
N THR A 251 -18.93 -20.22 6.59
CA THR A 251 -17.54 -19.98 7.04
C THR A 251 -16.66 -19.39 5.95
N LYS A 252 -17.21 -19.10 4.77
CA LYS A 252 -16.45 -18.61 3.62
C LYS A 252 -16.80 -17.16 3.31
N PRO A 253 -15.81 -16.31 2.98
CA PRO A 253 -16.07 -14.93 2.55
C PRO A 253 -17.02 -14.88 1.35
N ALA A 254 -17.92 -13.89 1.35
CA ALA A 254 -18.89 -13.63 0.30
C ALA A 254 -18.97 -12.14 -0.01
N ILE A 255 -19.17 -11.80 -1.28
CA ILE A 255 -19.38 -10.41 -1.74
C ILE A 255 -20.70 -10.36 -2.52
N CYS A 256 -21.58 -9.45 -2.12
CA CYS A 256 -22.91 -9.27 -2.70
C CYS A 256 -23.03 -7.89 -3.36
N PHE A 257 -23.60 -7.83 -4.56
CA PHE A 257 -23.78 -6.58 -5.31
C PHE A 257 -25.26 -6.28 -5.51
N TYR A 258 -25.85 -5.48 -4.64
CA TYR A 258 -27.23 -5.02 -4.79
C TYR A 258 -27.32 -3.95 -5.87
N CYS A 259 -27.71 -4.36 -7.08
CA CYS A 259 -27.80 -3.45 -8.22
C CYS A 259 -29.15 -2.74 -8.25
N LYS A 260 -29.15 -1.47 -8.67
CA LYS A 260 -30.38 -0.68 -8.85
C LYS A 260 -31.36 -1.30 -9.87
N ASP A 261 -30.83 -2.01 -10.87
CA ASP A 261 -31.62 -2.66 -11.91
C ASP A 261 -30.99 -3.98 -12.37
N THR A 262 -31.80 -4.79 -13.07
CA THR A 262 -31.42 -6.12 -13.58
C THR A 262 -30.34 -6.04 -14.68
N LYS A 263 -30.21 -4.91 -15.37
CA LYS A 263 -29.19 -4.70 -16.40
C LYS A 263 -27.81 -4.53 -15.77
N GLY A 264 -27.72 -3.78 -14.68
CA GLY A 264 -26.53 -3.65 -13.84
C GLY A 264 -26.12 -5.00 -13.26
N ALA A 265 -27.08 -5.76 -12.70
CA ALA A 265 -26.84 -7.09 -12.16
C ALA A 265 -26.25 -8.04 -13.22
N LYS A 266 -26.85 -8.12 -14.42
CA LYS A 266 -26.32 -8.93 -15.53
C LYS A 266 -24.93 -8.49 -15.99
N SER A 267 -24.63 -7.19 -15.95
CA SER A 267 -23.30 -6.69 -16.30
C SER A 267 -22.26 -7.10 -15.25
N ILE A 268 -22.59 -7.08 -13.96
CA ILE A 268 -21.68 -7.53 -12.89
C ILE A 268 -21.51 -9.04 -12.98
N GLU A 269 -22.60 -9.79 -13.11
CA GLU A 269 -22.57 -11.25 -13.29
C GLU A 269 -21.67 -11.65 -14.48
N SER A 270 -21.83 -11.02 -15.65
CA SER A 270 -21.02 -11.32 -16.83
C SER A 270 -19.52 -11.11 -16.58
N ARG A 271 -19.15 -10.07 -15.82
CA ARG A 271 -17.76 -9.79 -15.45
C ARG A 271 -17.21 -10.81 -14.47
N LEU A 272 -18.01 -11.18 -13.46
CA LEU A 272 -17.67 -12.22 -12.51
C LEU A 272 -17.52 -13.57 -13.21
N ARG A 273 -18.44 -13.97 -14.09
CA ARG A 273 -18.33 -15.20 -14.90
C ARG A 273 -17.11 -15.18 -15.82
N LYS A 274 -16.70 -14.03 -16.32
CA LYS A 274 -15.48 -13.94 -17.13
C LYS A 274 -14.23 -14.24 -16.31
N LYS A 275 -14.18 -13.78 -15.05
CA LYS A 275 -13.04 -14.01 -14.15
C LYS A 275 -13.09 -15.39 -13.48
N PHE A 276 -14.29 -15.86 -13.15
CA PHE A 276 -14.57 -17.11 -12.44
C PHE A 276 -15.54 -18.00 -13.26
N PRO A 277 -15.11 -18.50 -14.43
CA PRO A 277 -16.01 -19.16 -15.40
C PRO A 277 -16.65 -20.45 -14.89
N ASN A 278 -16.01 -21.13 -13.93
CA ASN A 278 -16.44 -22.41 -13.39
C ASN A 278 -16.93 -22.34 -11.94
N SER A 279 -17.05 -21.14 -11.37
CA SER A 279 -17.51 -20.97 -10.00
C SER A 279 -18.98 -21.36 -9.89
N LYS A 280 -19.26 -22.33 -9.01
CA LYS A 280 -20.60 -22.77 -8.60
C LYS A 280 -21.18 -21.87 -7.50
N SER A 281 -20.33 -21.08 -6.85
CA SER A 281 -20.66 -20.12 -5.80
C SER A 281 -21.21 -18.80 -6.33
N LEU A 282 -21.06 -18.51 -7.62
CA LEU A 282 -21.67 -17.33 -8.22
C LEU A 282 -23.19 -17.53 -8.37
N ARG A 283 -23.96 -16.85 -7.54
CA ARG A 283 -25.42 -16.85 -7.53
C ARG A 283 -25.98 -15.48 -7.90
N ILE A 284 -27.24 -15.45 -8.32
CA ILE A 284 -28.00 -14.20 -8.44
C ILE A 284 -29.23 -14.38 -7.57
N ASP A 285 -29.22 -13.73 -6.42
CA ASP A 285 -30.43 -13.63 -5.61
C ASP A 285 -31.33 -12.51 -6.14
N SER A 286 -32.64 -12.76 -6.09
CA SER A 286 -33.73 -11.86 -6.50
C SER A 286 -33.62 -11.20 -7.90
N GLY A 287 -32.73 -11.68 -8.78
CA GLY A 287 -32.49 -11.13 -10.14
C GLY A 287 -31.71 -9.80 -10.18
N THR A 288 -31.44 -9.19 -9.03
CA THR A 288 -30.74 -7.89 -8.89
C THR A 288 -29.51 -7.95 -8.00
N VAL A 289 -29.23 -9.11 -7.38
CA VAL A 289 -28.15 -9.26 -6.41
C VAL A 289 -27.20 -10.39 -6.84
N PRO A 290 -26.21 -10.11 -7.70
CA PRO A 290 -25.11 -11.04 -7.91
C PRO A 290 -24.31 -11.20 -6.62
N GLU A 291 -24.04 -12.45 -6.24
CA GLU A 291 -23.26 -12.82 -5.07
C GLU A 291 -22.22 -13.86 -5.48
N ILE A 292 -20.99 -13.71 -4.99
CA ILE A 292 -19.94 -14.72 -5.17
C ILE A 292 -19.32 -15.06 -3.81
N THR A 293 -19.31 -16.34 -3.48
CA THR A 293 -18.66 -16.90 -2.29
C THR A 293 -17.31 -17.51 -2.66
N GLN A 294 -16.30 -17.40 -1.80
CA GLN A 294 -15.01 -18.03 -2.02
C GLN A 294 -15.15 -19.56 -2.04
N GLU A 295 -14.60 -20.23 -3.06
CA GLU A 295 -14.71 -21.69 -3.19
C GLU A 295 -13.48 -22.44 -2.67
N ASP A 296 -12.29 -21.84 -2.83
CA ASP A 296 -10.99 -22.45 -2.60
C ASP A 296 -10.23 -21.77 -1.45
N ASP A 297 -9.59 -22.59 -0.61
CA ASP A 297 -8.77 -22.16 0.53
C ASP A 297 -7.32 -21.83 0.09
N SER A 298 -6.98 -22.06 -1.19
CA SER A 298 -5.65 -21.80 -1.75
C SER A 298 -5.32 -20.31 -1.92
N LEU A 299 -6.36 -19.48 -2.07
CA LEU A 299 -6.23 -18.03 -2.11
C LEU A 299 -6.50 -17.46 -0.73
N THR A 300 -5.75 -16.42 -0.41
CA THR A 300 -6.03 -15.68 0.79
C THR A 300 -7.31 -14.85 0.60
N ASP A 301 -8.10 -14.64 1.66
CA ASP A 301 -9.36 -13.87 1.59
C ASP A 301 -9.16 -12.53 0.86
N GLN A 302 -7.99 -11.91 1.05
CA GLN A 302 -7.59 -10.66 0.42
C GLN A 302 -7.37 -10.80 -1.10
N ASP A 303 -6.57 -11.77 -1.54
CA ASP A 303 -6.28 -11.97 -2.97
C ASP A 303 -7.56 -12.32 -3.73
N TRP A 304 -8.42 -13.11 -3.08
CA TRP A 304 -9.75 -13.41 -3.60
C TRP A 304 -10.60 -12.14 -3.70
N PHE A 305 -10.67 -11.33 -2.64
CA PHE A 305 -11.43 -10.09 -2.62
C PHE A 305 -10.99 -9.09 -3.70
N ASP A 306 -9.68 -8.82 -3.82
CA ASP A 306 -9.14 -7.91 -4.83
C ASP A 306 -9.48 -8.41 -6.24
N SER A 307 -9.36 -9.72 -6.47
CA SER A 307 -9.67 -10.31 -7.78
C SER A 307 -11.15 -10.18 -8.16
N VAL A 308 -12.07 -10.17 -7.18
CA VAL A 308 -13.49 -9.92 -7.39
C VAL A 308 -13.72 -8.45 -7.77
N PHE A 309 -13.18 -7.51 -7.00
CA PHE A 309 -13.37 -6.07 -7.28
C PHE A 309 -12.73 -5.64 -8.60
N GLU A 310 -11.52 -6.11 -8.92
CA GLU A 310 -10.85 -5.82 -10.19
C GLU A 310 -11.58 -6.36 -11.41
N SER A 311 -12.29 -7.48 -11.26
CA SER A 311 -13.10 -8.03 -12.35
C SER A 311 -14.26 -7.09 -12.73
N ILE A 312 -14.76 -6.32 -11.76
CA ILE A 312 -15.92 -5.45 -11.94
C ILE A 312 -15.50 -4.00 -12.21
N PHE A 313 -14.55 -3.48 -11.45
CA PHE A 313 -14.16 -2.08 -11.45
C PHE A 313 -12.73 -1.94 -11.96
N LEU A 314 -12.56 -1.18 -13.03
CA LEU A 314 -11.23 -0.77 -13.47
C LEU A 314 -10.67 0.22 -12.44
N ARG A 315 -9.45 -0.06 -11.95
CA ARG A 315 -8.67 0.91 -11.17
C ARG A 315 -8.47 2.18 -12.02
N PRO A 316 -8.60 3.39 -11.44
CA PRO A 316 -8.23 4.61 -12.14
C PRO A 316 -6.77 4.50 -12.57
N GLN A 317 -6.46 4.80 -13.85
CA GLN A 317 -5.08 5.06 -14.24
C GLN A 317 -4.67 6.37 -13.55
N GLN A 318 -3.73 6.32 -12.62
CA GLN A 318 -3.18 7.52 -12.02
C GLN A 318 -2.32 8.24 -13.08
N THR A 319 -2.84 9.35 -13.59
CA THR A 319 -2.09 10.33 -14.40
C THR A 319 -1.31 11.26 -13.50
#